data_AF-A0A1U9KTR2-F1
#
_entry.id   AF-A0A1U9KTR2-F1
#
_cell.length_a   1.000
_cell.length_b   1.000
_cell.length_c   1.000
_cell.angle_alpha   90.00
_cell.angle_beta   90.00
_cell.angle_gamma   90.00
#
_symmetry.space_group_name_H-M   'P 1'
#
loop_
_entity.id
_entity.type
_entity.pdbx_description
1 polymer ?
#
loop_
_entity_poly.entity_id
_entity_poly.type
_entity_poly.pdbx_seq_one_letter_code
_entity_poly.pdbx_strand_id
1 'polypeptide(L)'
;MPAEALYFDASWYLERYPDVAAAGISAAEHFMTVGYKEGRDPNAIFSTSAYLAANPDINAEFVNPFLHFVLHGAAEGRRLKV
;
A
#
# COMPACT_ATOMS: atom_id res chain seq x y z
N MET A 1 15.10 -2.18 -6.91
CA MET A 1 13.86 -1.56 -6.43
C MET A 1 14.23 -0.38 -5.55
N PRO A 2 13.59 0.79 -5.72
CA PRO A 2 13.80 1.92 -4.81
C PRO A 2 13.38 1.54 -3.38
N ALA A 3 14.11 2.02 -2.37
CA ALA A 3 13.83 1.71 -0.95
C ALA A 3 12.50 2.31 -0.49
N GLU A 4 12.06 3.35 -1.18
CA GLU A 4 10.81 4.06 -1.04
C GLU A 4 9.58 3.17 -1.24
N ALA A 5 9.72 2.11 -2.02
CA ALA A 5 8.68 1.10 -2.18
C ALA A 5 8.39 0.31 -0.90
N LEU A 6 9.28 0.32 0.10
CA LEU A 6 9.22 -0.56 1.27
C LEU A 6 8.70 0.13 2.53
N TYR A 7 8.46 1.44 2.52
CA TYR A 7 7.95 2.16 3.69
C TYR A 7 6.62 2.84 3.43
N PHE A 8 5.83 3.01 4.49
CA PHE A 8 4.61 3.82 4.45
C PHE A 8 4.99 5.29 4.60
N ASP A 9 4.53 6.13 3.67
CA ASP A 9 4.78 7.58 3.71
C ASP A 9 3.53 8.31 4.16
N ALA A 10 3.44 8.63 5.45
CA ALA A 10 2.28 9.28 6.02
C ALA A 10 2.02 10.68 5.45
N SER A 11 3.07 11.45 5.17
CA SER A 11 2.96 12.80 4.62
C SER A 11 2.41 12.75 3.20
N TRP A 12 3.01 11.90 2.36
CA TRP A 12 2.53 11.67 1.01
C TRP A 12 1.10 11.13 0.99
N TYR A 13 0.77 10.21 1.90
CA TYR A 13 -0.57 9.62 1.99
C TYR A 13 -1.64 10.67 2.27
N LEU A 14 -1.41 11.56 3.25
CA LEU A 14 -2.36 12.62 3.59
C LEU A 14 -2.46 13.70 2.51
N GLU A 15 -1.37 13.98 1.80
CA GLU A 15 -1.38 14.86 0.63
C GLU A 15 -2.19 14.24 -0.53
N ARG A 16 -2.01 12.94 -0.77
CA ARG A 16 -2.67 12.20 -1.84
C ARG A 16 -4.15 11.95 -1.59
N TYR A 17 -4.52 11.81 -0.32
CA TYR A 17 -5.87 11.47 0.17
C TYR A 17 -6.42 12.53 1.14
N PRO A 18 -6.87 13.69 0.63
CA PRO A 18 -7.35 14.79 1.47
C PRO A 18 -8.58 14.46 2.33
N ASP A 19 -9.36 13.45 1.95
CA ASP A 19 -10.50 12.96 2.73
C ASP A 19 -10.04 12.35 4.07
N VAL A 20 -8.91 11.63 4.07
CA VAL A 20 -8.31 11.08 5.30
C VAL A 20 -7.75 12.19 6.17
N ALA A 21 -7.09 13.17 5.54
CA ALA A 21 -6.57 14.36 6.23
C ALA A 21 -7.71 15.17 6.88
N ALA A 22 -8.81 15.39 6.16
CA ALA A 22 -9.98 16.11 6.65
C ALA A 22 -10.70 15.34 7.78
N ALA A 23 -10.69 14.01 7.74
CA ALA A 23 -11.25 13.18 8.80
C ALA A 23 -10.43 13.21 10.11
N GLY A 24 -9.18 13.69 10.07
CA GLY A 24 -8.29 13.75 11.24
C GLY A 24 -7.87 12.36 11.76
N ILE A 25 -8.00 11.32 10.94
CA ILE A 25 -7.62 9.94 11.28
C ILE A 25 -6.12 9.76 11.01
N SER A 26 -5.45 8.89 11.78
CA SER A 26 -4.08 8.51 11.50
C SER A 26 -3.95 7.90 10.10
N ALA A 27 -3.02 8.41 9.29
CA ALA A 27 -2.77 7.92 7.93
C ALA A 27 -2.47 6.42 7.91
N ALA A 28 -1.62 5.96 8.84
CA ALA A 28 -1.23 4.56 8.95
C ALA A 28 -2.41 3.69 9.39
N GLU A 29 -3.20 4.15 10.36
CA GLU A 29 -4.41 3.44 10.81
C GLU A 29 -5.42 3.30 9.67
N HIS A 30 -5.70 4.39 8.96
CA HIS A 30 -6.58 4.39 7.80
C HIS A 30 -6.07 3.40 6.75
N PHE A 31 -4.80 3.51 6.35
CA PHE A 31 -4.24 2.63 5.34
C PHE A 31 -4.32 1.16 5.75
N MET A 32 -3.96 0.81 6.99
CA MET A 32 -3.90 -0.58 7.46
C MET A 32 -5.27 -1.24 7.65
N THR A 33 -6.34 -0.46 7.79
CA THR A 33 -7.69 -0.98 8.07
C THR A 33 -8.63 -0.89 6.87
N VAL A 34 -8.57 0.23 6.14
CA VAL A 34 -9.52 0.59 5.08
C VAL A 34 -8.81 0.88 3.77
N GLY A 35 -7.77 1.73 3.80
CA GLY A 35 -7.16 2.28 2.60
C GLY A 35 -6.65 1.24 1.60
N TYR A 36 -5.98 0.18 2.06
CA TYR A 36 -5.51 -0.86 1.14
C TYR A 36 -6.66 -1.64 0.47
N LYS A 37 -7.82 -1.77 1.14
CA LYS A 37 -9.02 -2.42 0.59
C LYS A 37 -9.72 -1.54 -0.44
N GLU A 38 -9.62 -0.22 -0.26
CA GLU A 38 -10.05 0.78 -1.25
C GLU A 38 -9.07 0.91 -2.43
N GLY A 39 -7.97 0.13 -2.44
CA GLY A 39 -6.95 0.21 -3.47
C GLY A 39 -6.05 1.43 -3.36
N ARG A 40 -6.00 2.10 -2.21
CA ARG A 40 -5.11 3.24 -1.97
C ARG A 40 -3.67 2.77 -1.86
N ASP A 41 -2.76 3.66 -2.24
CA ASP A 41 -1.32 3.42 -2.27
C ASP A 41 -0.70 3.94 -0.96
N PRO A 42 0.29 3.25 -0.37
CA PRO A 42 0.95 3.65 0.87
C PRO A 42 2.08 4.68 0.69
N ASN A 43 2.57 4.83 -0.54
CA ASN A 43 3.65 5.72 -0.94
C ASN A 43 3.60 5.96 -2.46
N ALA A 44 4.48 6.82 -2.97
CA ALA A 44 4.51 7.21 -4.38
C ALA A 44 4.93 6.10 -5.37
N ILE A 45 5.47 4.98 -4.88
CA ILE A 45 6.07 3.93 -5.72
C ILE A 45 5.24 2.64 -5.73
N PHE A 46 4.69 2.25 -4.58
CA PHE A 46 3.92 1.03 -4.44
C PHE A 46 2.47 1.26 -4.86
N SER A 47 2.06 0.65 -5.97
CA SER A 47 0.65 0.60 -6.34
C SER A 47 -0.02 -0.65 -5.77
N THR A 48 -1.00 -0.45 -4.89
CA THR A 48 -1.79 -1.52 -4.28
C THR A 48 -2.54 -2.32 -5.35
N SER A 49 -3.24 -1.63 -6.25
CA SER A 49 -4.01 -2.28 -7.31
C SER A 49 -3.12 -3.02 -8.31
N ALA A 50 -1.99 -2.43 -8.72
CA ALA A 50 -1.07 -3.09 -9.64
C ALA A 50 -0.41 -4.32 -9.01
N TYR A 51 -0.08 -4.26 -7.72
CA TYR A 51 0.48 -5.38 -7.00
C TYR A 51 -0.53 -6.53 -6.88
N LEU A 52 -1.78 -6.27 -6.49
CA LEU A 52 -2.82 -7.30 -6.45
C LEU A 52 -3.10 -7.91 -7.83
N ALA A 53 -3.14 -7.10 -8.88
CA ALA A 53 -3.35 -7.59 -10.25
C ALA A 53 -2.21 -8.50 -10.75
N ALA A 54 -0.98 -8.26 -10.30
CA ALA A 54 0.18 -9.09 -10.64
C ALA A 54 0.30 -10.36 -9.77
N ASN A 55 -0.42 -10.41 -8.65
CA ASN A 55 -0.30 -11.43 -7.62
C ASN A 55 -1.68 -11.97 -7.24
N PRO A 56 -2.35 -12.71 -8.14
CA PRO A 56 -3.73 -13.17 -7.96
C PRO A 56 -3.88 -14.20 -6.82
N ASP A 57 -2.77 -14.72 -6.30
CA ASP A 57 -2.71 -15.56 -5.11
C ASP A 57 -3.01 -14.79 -3.80
N ILE A 58 -2.91 -13.45 -3.83
CA ILE A 58 -3.13 -12.60 -2.66
C ILE A 58 -4.60 -12.17 -2.61
N ASN A 59 -5.33 -12.64 -1.60
CA ASN A 59 -6.68 -12.16 -1.31
C ASN A 59 -6.64 -10.95 -0.37
N ALA A 60 -6.97 -9.77 -0.90
CA ALA A 60 -7.01 -8.51 -0.17
C ALA A 60 -8.08 -8.43 0.94
N GLU A 61 -8.99 -9.40 1.04
CA GLU A 61 -9.90 -9.51 2.19
C GLU A 61 -9.16 -9.92 3.47
N PHE A 62 -8.11 -10.74 3.32
CA PHE A 62 -7.38 -11.35 4.43
C PHE A 62 -5.93 -10.86 4.56
N VAL A 63 -5.36 -10.33 3.48
CA VAL A 63 -3.95 -9.95 3.41
C VAL A 63 -3.80 -8.51 2.95
N ASN A 64 -3.13 -7.68 3.76
CA ASN A 64 -2.71 -6.36 3.30
C ASN A 64 -1.58 -6.53 2.27
N PRO A 65 -1.77 -6.09 1.01
CA PRO A 65 -0.83 -6.32 -0.08
C PRO A 65 0.51 -5.62 0.14
N PHE A 66 0.51 -4.44 0.75
CA PHE A 66 1.74 -3.73 1.08
C PHE A 66 2.53 -4.47 2.16
N LEU A 67 1.85 -4.94 3.21
CA LEU A 67 2.50 -5.73 4.26
C LEU A 67 3.08 -7.03 3.71
N HIS A 68 2.32 -7.72 2.84
CA HIS A 68 2.82 -8.90 2.14
C HIS A 68 4.08 -8.58 1.32
N PHE A 69 4.08 -7.47 0.58
CA PHE A 69 5.24 -7.08 -0.21
C PHE A 69 6.47 -6.81 0.66
N VAL A 70 6.32 -6.06 1.75
CA VAL A 70 7.42 -5.72 2.67
C VAL A 70 7.99 -6.97 3.36
N LEU A 71 7.14 -7.88 3.81
CA LEU A 71 7.56 -9.07 4.56
C LEU A 71 8.06 -10.22 3.67
N HIS A 72 7.49 -10.37 2.47
CA HIS A 72 7.72 -11.53 1.62
C HIS A 72 8.00 -11.14 0.17
N GLY A 73 7.12 -10.35 -0.44
CA GLY A 73 7.13 -10.11 -1.88
C GLY A 73 8.43 -9.52 -2.42
N ALA A 74 9.09 -8.63 -1.67
CA ALA A 74 10.39 -8.08 -2.05
C ALA A 74 11.50 -9.15 -2.09
N ALA A 75 11.53 -10.04 -1.09
CA ALA A 75 12.48 -11.15 -1.02
C ALA A 75 12.19 -12.25 -2.06
N GLU A 76 10.91 -12.45 -2.39
CA GLU A 76 10.44 -13.34 -3.46
C GLU A 76 10.70 -12.79 -4.88
N GLY A 77 11.16 -11.53 -5.00
CA GLY A 77 11.41 -10.89 -6.29
C GLY A 77 10.14 -10.49 -7.04
N ARG A 78 8.99 -10.36 -6.36
CA ARG A 78 7.75 -9.87 -6.97
C ARG A 78 7.96 -8.42 -7.45
N ARG A 79 7.71 -8.18 -8.73
CA ARG A 79 7.91 -6.87 -9.36
C ARG A 79 6.73 -5.95 -9.08
N LEU A 80 7.02 -4.68 -8.81
CA LEU A 80 6.01 -3.63 -8.93
C LEU A 80 5.84 -3.29 -10.41
N LYS A 81 4.59 -3.22 -10.85
CA LYS A 81 4.28 -2.52 -12.09
C LYS A 81 4.07 -1.06 -11.70
N VAL A 82 5.12 -0.26 -11.93
CA VAL A 82 5.09 1.21 -11.89
C VAL A 82 4.32 1.75 -13.09
#